data_AF-A0A7C1WX32-F1
#
_entry.id   AF-A0A7C1WX32-F1
#
_cell.length_a   1.000
_cell.length_b   1.000
_cell.length_c   1.000
_cell.angle_alpha   90.00
_cell.angle_beta   90.00
_cell.angle_gamma   90.00
#
_symmetry.space_group_name_H-M   'P 1'
#
loop_
_entity.id
_entity.type
_entity.pdbx_description
1 polymer ?
#
loop_
_entity_poly.entity_id
_entity_poly.type
_entity_poly.pdbx_seq_one_letter_code
_entity_poly.pdbx_strand_id
1 'polypeptide(L)'
;MKIILAILFVLLVLLQIKLWSGDGGIVDTVQLQRAVDQQRLENSALTERNRALEAEVEDLKKGIDAIEERARSELGLIKQDETFFQTVDE
;
A
#
# COMPACT_ATOMS: atom_id res chain seq x y z
N MET A 1 -11.68 -52.63 -32.69
CA MET A 1 -12.40 -51.35 -32.90
C MET A 1 -12.96 -50.78 -31.60
N LYS A 2 -14.03 -51.35 -31.02
CA LYS A 2 -14.72 -50.78 -29.83
C LYS A 2 -13.85 -50.63 -28.57
N ILE A 3 -12.94 -51.58 -28.31
CA ILE A 3 -12.06 -51.56 -27.12
C ILE A 3 -11.03 -50.42 -27.20
N ILE A 4 -10.44 -50.20 -28.38
CA ILE A 4 -9.49 -49.10 -28.60
C ILE A 4 -10.18 -47.76 -28.39
N LEU A 5 -11.43 -47.63 -28.83
CA LEU A 5 -12.24 -46.42 -28.66
C LEU A 5 -12.55 -46.17 -27.17
N ALA A 6 -12.84 -47.23 -26.40
CA ALA A 6 -13.06 -47.12 -24.96
C ALA A 6 -11.77 -46.70 -24.22
N ILE A 7 -10.61 -47.26 -24.60
CA ILE A 7 -9.32 -46.87 -24.02
C ILE A 7 -9.01 -45.40 -24.33
N LEU A 8 -9.20 -44.96 -25.58
CA LEU A 8 -9.04 -43.56 -25.98
C LEU A 8 -9.97 -42.64 -25.21
N PHE A 9 -11.22 -43.05 -24.98
CA PHE A 9 -12.18 -42.27 -24.21
C PHE A 9 -11.75 -42.13 -22.75
N VAL A 10 -11.31 -43.22 -22.11
CA VAL A 10 -10.79 -43.18 -20.73
C VAL A 10 -9.55 -42.30 -20.65
N LEU A 11 -8.61 -42.43 -21.60
CA LEU A 11 -7.42 -41.58 -21.66
C LEU A 11 -7.80 -40.10 -21.82
N LEU A 12 -8.78 -39.79 -22.66
CA LEU A 12 -9.28 -38.44 -22.88
C LEU A 12 -9.87 -37.87 -21.59
N VAL A 13 -10.72 -38.62 -20.88
CA VAL A 13 -11.31 -38.19 -19.61
C VAL A 13 -10.22 -37.94 -18.56
N LEU A 14 -9.22 -38.82 -18.44
CA LEU A 14 -8.09 -38.63 -17.53
C LEU A 14 -7.29 -37.35 -17.86
N LEU A 15 -7.06 -37.08 -19.14
CA LEU A 15 -6.39 -35.87 -19.61
C LEU A 15 -7.20 -34.61 -19.30
N GLN A 16 -8.53 -34.65 -19.48
CA GLN A 16 -9.40 -33.53 -19.13
C GLN A 16 -9.38 -33.23 -17.63
N ILE A 17 -9.45 -34.26 -16.79
CA ILE A 17 -9.36 -34.11 -15.31
C ILE A 17 -7.99 -33.54 -14.93
N LYS A 18 -6.90 -34.07 -15.51
CA LYS A 18 -5.55 -33.56 -15.25
C LYS A 18 -5.37 -32.12 -15.73
N LEU A 19 -5.98 -31.73 -16.84
CA LEU A 19 -5.89 -30.36 -17.35
C LEU A 19 -6.62 -29.37 -16.44
N TRP A 20 -7.73 -29.78 -15.84
CA TRP A 20 -8.50 -28.93 -14.91
C TRP A 20 -7.84 -28.84 -13.52
N SER A 21 -7.03 -29.85 -13.15
CA SER A 21 -6.37 -29.95 -11.85
C SER A 21 -4.85 -29.71 -11.87
N GLY A 22 -4.24 -29.52 -13.04
CA GLY A 22 -2.80 -29.31 -13.18
C GLY A 22 -2.40 -27.86 -12.96
N ASP A 23 -1.16 -27.65 -12.51
CA ASP A 23 -0.52 -26.36 -12.19
C ASP A 23 -1.11 -25.18 -12.98
N GLY A 24 -1.99 -24.39 -12.33
CA GLY A 24 -2.74 -23.30 -12.95
C GLY A 24 -4.25 -23.57 -13.17
N GLY A 25 -4.78 -24.67 -12.65
CA GLY A 25 -6.21 -24.98 -12.66
C GLY A 25 -7.07 -23.94 -11.93
N ILE A 26 -8.39 -23.99 -12.16
CA ILE A 26 -9.38 -23.05 -11.59
C ILE A 26 -9.29 -22.99 -10.04
N VAL A 27 -8.89 -24.08 -9.41
CA VAL A 27 -8.79 -24.18 -7.94
C VAL A 27 -7.65 -23.31 -7.38
N ASP A 28 -6.49 -23.29 -8.05
CA ASP A 28 -5.32 -22.53 -7.58
C ASP A 28 -5.52 -21.03 -7.80
N THR A 29 -6.12 -20.66 -8.94
CA THR A 29 -6.43 -19.27 -9.26
C THR A 29 -7.49 -18.70 -8.31
N VAL A 30 -8.48 -19.49 -7.89
CA VAL A 30 -9.48 -19.06 -6.89
C VAL A 30 -8.85 -18.86 -5.50
N GLN A 31 -7.95 -19.73 -5.07
CA GLN A 31 -7.27 -19.55 -3.78
C GLN A 31 -6.33 -18.35 -3.79
N LEU A 32 -5.55 -18.18 -4.87
CA LEU A 32 -4.66 -17.04 -5.01
C LEU A 32 -5.44 -15.72 -5.11
N GLN A 33 -6.58 -15.71 -5.82
CA GLN A 33 -7.45 -14.54 -5.91
C GLN A 33 -8.01 -14.15 -4.54
N ARG A 34 -8.45 -15.12 -3.73
CA ARG A 34 -8.93 -14.85 -2.36
C ARG A 34 -7.84 -14.25 -1.48
N ALA A 35 -6.60 -14.73 -1.58
CA ALA A 35 -5.48 -14.18 -0.83
C ALA A 35 -5.16 -12.74 -1.26
N VAL A 36 -5.20 -12.46 -2.56
CA VAL A 36 -5.02 -11.10 -3.10
C VAL A 36 -6.13 -10.16 -2.63
N ASP A 37 -7.38 -10.60 -2.63
CA ASP A 37 -8.51 -9.78 -2.20
C ASP A 37 -8.43 -9.44 -0.70
N GLN A 38 -8.04 -10.40 0.13
CA GLN A 38 -7.80 -10.15 1.55
C GLN A 38 -6.65 -9.15 1.77
N GLN A 39 -5.54 -9.32 1.06
CA GLN A 39 -4.40 -8.40 1.18
C GLN A 39 -4.74 -6.99 0.69
N ARG A 40 -5.63 -6.86 -0.30
CA ARG A 40 -6.12 -5.56 -0.79
C ARG A 40 -6.95 -4.82 0.25
N LEU A 41 -7.81 -5.54 0.99
CA LEU A 41 -8.61 -4.97 2.08
C LEU A 41 -7.72 -4.47 3.23
N GLU A 42 -6.71 -5.25 3.63
CA GLU A 42 -5.75 -4.82 4.64
C GLU A 42 -4.96 -3.59 4.19
N ASN A 43 -4.49 -3.58 2.94
CA ASN A 43 -3.78 -2.44 2.37
C ASN A 43 -4.64 -1.18 2.28
N SER A 44 -5.93 -1.29 1.97
CA SER A 44 -6.79 -0.10 1.93
C SER A 44 -6.93 0.54 3.31
N ALA A 45 -7.14 -0.28 4.35
CA ALA A 45 -7.21 0.20 5.73
C ALA A 45 -5.90 0.84 6.20
N LEU A 46 -4.75 0.25 5.87
CA LEU A 46 -3.44 0.83 6.18
C LEU A 46 -3.19 2.14 5.44
N THR A 47 -3.61 2.23 4.18
CA THR A 47 -3.45 3.45 3.36
C THR A 47 -4.26 4.60 3.93
N GLU A 48 -5.49 4.34 4.37
CA GLU A 48 -6.35 5.36 4.98
C GLU A 48 -5.79 5.85 6.32
N ARG A 49 -5.28 4.94 7.16
CA ARG A 49 -4.60 5.30 8.41
C ARG A 49 -3.34 6.13 8.15
N ASN A 50 -2.51 5.74 7.19
CA ASN A 50 -1.31 6.49 6.84
C ASN A 50 -1.65 7.90 6.37
N ARG A 51 -2.70 8.05 5.55
CA ARG A 51 -3.16 9.36 5.10
C ARG A 51 -3.62 10.26 6.27
N ALA A 52 -4.30 9.68 7.26
CA ALA A 52 -4.70 10.41 8.46
C ALA A 52 -3.48 10.86 9.29
N LEU A 53 -2.52 9.95 9.51
CA LEU A 53 -1.29 10.26 10.25
C LEU A 53 -0.42 11.28 9.52
N GLU A 54 -0.34 11.23 8.20
CA GLU A 54 0.40 12.19 7.39
C GLU A 54 -0.21 13.60 7.52
N ALA A 55 -1.54 13.70 7.51
CA ALA A 55 -2.22 14.97 7.76
C ALA A 55 -1.97 15.50 9.18
N GLU A 56 -1.96 14.63 10.18
CA GLU A 56 -1.65 15.00 11.57
C GLU A 56 -0.21 15.50 11.72
N VAL A 57 0.76 14.81 11.10
CA VAL A 57 2.17 15.24 11.10
C VAL A 57 2.33 16.61 10.41
N GLU A 58 1.64 16.82 9.30
CA GLU A 58 1.66 18.09 8.58
C GLU A 58 1.05 19.23 9.40
N ASP A 59 -0.06 18.98 10.09
CA ASP A 59 -0.69 19.95 10.99
C ASP A 59 0.23 20.29 12.18
N LEU A 60 0.86 19.29 12.78
CA LEU A 60 1.81 19.48 13.89
C LEU A 60 2.99 20.35 13.48
N LYS A 61 3.56 20.11 12.29
CA LYS A 61 4.67 20.92 11.75
C LYS A 61 4.25 22.37 11.55
N LYS A 62 3.10 22.60 10.91
CA LYS A 62 2.56 23.95 10.69
C LYS A 62 2.29 24.68 12.01
N GLY A 63 1.78 23.97 13.02
CA GLY A 63 1.57 24.52 14.35
C GLY A 63 2.87 24.99 15.00
N ILE A 64 3.94 24.20 14.91
CA ILE A 64 5.26 24.55 15.45
C ILE A 64 5.87 25.73 14.69
N ASP A 65 5.81 25.70 13.35
CA ASP A 65 6.33 26.77 12.50
C ASP A 65 5.63 28.11 12.79
N ALA A 66 4.30 28.08 12.97
CA ALA A 66 3.52 29.27 13.33
C ALA A 66 3.90 29.83 14.72
N ILE A 67 4.21 28.97 15.68
CA ILE A 67 4.69 29.38 17.00
C ILE A 67 6.10 29.96 16.91
N GLU A 68 6.99 29.36 16.12
CA GLU A 68 8.37 29.83 15.90
C GLU A 68 8.38 31.21 15.21
N GLU A 69 7.55 31.41 14.18
CA GLU A 69 7.37 32.69 13.49
C GLU A 69 6.93 33.78 14.47
N ARG A 70 5.97 33.49 15.36
CA ARG A 70 5.49 34.43 16.37
C ARG A 70 6.56 34.74 17.42
N ALA A 71 7.31 33.73 17.88
CA ALA A 71 8.41 33.92 18.82
C ALA A 71 9.54 34.79 18.24
N ARG A 72 9.83 34.64 16.94
CA ARG A 72 10.82 35.46 16.24
C ARG A 72 10.33 36.89 15.99
N SER A 73 9.10 37.05 15.51
CA SER A 73 8.55 38.36 15.10
C SER A 73 8.09 39.23 16.25
N GLU A 74 7.41 38.66 17.26
CA GLU A 74 6.85 39.44 18.38
C GLU A 74 7.80 39.54 19.57
N LEU A 75 8.59 38.49 19.83
CA LEU A 75 9.45 38.42 21.02
C LEU A 75 10.94 38.56 20.70
N GLY A 76 11.34 38.60 19.42
CA GLY A 76 12.74 38.70 19.01
C GLY A 76 13.59 37.51 19.47
N LEU A 77 12.97 36.36 19.75
CA LEU A 77 13.67 35.18 20.26
C LEU A 77 14.46 34.52 19.13
N ILE A 78 15.70 34.14 19.43
CA ILE A 78 16.63 33.45 18.53
C ILE A 78 17.07 32.12 19.18
N LYS A 79 17.29 31.08 18.37
CA LYS A 79 17.80 29.79 18.90
C LYS A 79 19.21 29.96 19.45
N GLN A 80 19.62 29.10 20.40
CA GLN A 80 20.91 29.23 21.10
C GLN A 80 22.14 29.25 20.17
N ASP A 81 22.06 28.62 18.99
CA ASP A 81 23.15 28.56 18.02
C ASP A 81 22.82 29.31 16.70
N GLU A 82 21.92 30.30 16.73
CA GLU A 82 21.47 31.03 15.55
C GLU A 82 22.01 32.47 15.52
N THR A 83 22.64 32.89 14.41
CA THR A 83 23.12 34.27 14.20
C THR A 83 22.08 35.07 13.43
N PHE A 84 21.45 36.05 14.10
CA PHE A 84 20.44 36.92 13.50
C PHE A 84 21.05 38.14 12.82
N PHE A 85 20.71 38.36 11.54
CA PHE A 85 21.13 39.53 10.77
C PHE A 85 19.90 40.39 10.46
N GLN A 86 19.92 41.66 10.86
CA GLN A 86 18.90 42.64 10.49
C GLN A 86 19.53 43.68 9.56
N THR A 87 19.10 43.69 8.30
CA THR A 87 19.50 44.72 7.35
C THR A 87 18.67 45.97 7.63
N VAL A 88 19.32 47.06 7.99
CA VAL A 88 18.68 48.37 8.13
C VAL A 88 18.94 49.11 6.82
N ASP A 89 17.90 49.31 6.02
CA ASP A 89 17.99 50.15 4.83
C ASP A 89 18.00 51.63 5.27
N GLU A 90 18.93 52.44 4.72
CA GLU A 90 19.09 53.89 4.99
C GLU A 90 17.89 54.74 4.57
#